data_AF-A0A955WZ04-F1
#
_entry.id   AF-A0A955WZ04-F1
#
_cell.length_a   1.000
_cell.length_b   1.000
_cell.length_c   1.000
_cell.angle_alpha   90.00
_cell.angle_beta   90.00
_cell.angle_gamma   90.00
#
_symmetry.space_group_name_H-M   'P 1'
#
loop_
_entity.id
_entity.type
_entity.pdbx_description
1 polymer ?
#
loop_
_entity_poly.entity_id
_entity_poly.type
_entity_poly.pdbx_seq_one_letter_code
_entity_poly.pdbx_strand_id
1 'polypeptide(L)'
;ELFAAVGQELLVARSRGHPQGGIAYNGGQHPNLVGVYPNADGAAGLSNYAGRCQGEPCSFYLSDLEGSNSPCGVFQPSGDTRAQDALYRRATACGDEYNDAPDGRVEQGGYVLCSTNDVGPGPARSCQEVLARGSVQNVSVHGISGPYLLDGDGDGPAEPYMGWCDQHTHGGGWDLAMQLSGEGWGYADPVWTNAALVPAEVVSTEAFIPPPVRPENGKYRPFLGGAVGAVMVRFQRNTPGDASVSILLEAQRPIASLLALFTDGGALRPAGRPAWFNALGPLLQENCLAEGVNLTVGNVPAARLGILGNNEPDCVSVDSMYGVGFNTAAVCPEFMGTAGVCARNRGSASTPAWLFVRGAR
;
A
#
# COMPACT_ATOMS: atom_id res chain seq x y z
N GLU A 1 -37.47 -6.85 2.71
CA GLU A 1 -38.42 -7.26 3.78
C GLU A 1 -38.32 -8.73 4.18
N LEU A 2 -38.25 -9.69 3.25
CA LEU A 2 -38.17 -11.13 3.56
C LEU A 2 -36.94 -11.56 4.40
N PHE A 3 -35.76 -10.97 4.17
CA PHE A 3 -34.52 -11.36 4.87
C PHE A 3 -34.44 -10.84 6.31
N ALA A 4 -34.86 -9.59 6.52
CA ALA A 4 -34.88 -8.97 7.84
C ALA A 4 -35.77 -9.76 8.82
N ALA A 5 -36.84 -10.39 8.33
CA ALA A 5 -37.73 -11.23 9.15
C ALA A 5 -37.06 -12.48 9.73
N VAL A 6 -35.94 -12.94 9.14
CA VAL A 6 -35.16 -14.09 9.62
C VAL A 6 -33.77 -13.70 10.12
N GLY A 7 -33.54 -12.41 10.39
CA GLY A 7 -32.27 -11.88 10.90
C GLY A 7 -31.13 -11.94 9.88
N GLN A 8 -31.45 -11.91 8.59
CA GLN A 8 -30.49 -11.90 7.49
C GLN A 8 -30.48 -10.54 6.77
N GLU A 9 -29.33 -10.19 6.20
CA GLU A 9 -29.14 -9.00 5.38
C GLU A 9 -28.62 -9.37 3.99
N LEU A 10 -28.71 -8.44 3.05
CA LEU A 10 -28.10 -8.57 1.73
C LEU A 10 -26.59 -8.76 1.90
N LEU A 11 -26.04 -9.72 1.17
CA LEU A 11 -24.61 -9.94 1.16
C LEU A 11 -23.89 -8.68 0.64
N VAL A 12 -22.90 -8.23 1.38
CA VAL A 12 -21.93 -7.22 0.97
C VAL A 12 -20.69 -7.97 0.53
N ALA A 13 -20.42 -8.00 -0.78
CA ALA A 13 -19.16 -8.52 -1.27
C ALA A 13 -18.01 -7.65 -0.71
N ARG A 14 -17.36 -8.05 0.38
CA ARG A 14 -16.24 -7.29 1.00
C ARG A 14 -14.89 -7.49 0.32
N SER A 15 -14.88 -8.23 -0.79
CA SER A 15 -13.69 -8.80 -1.43
C SER A 15 -13.95 -9.22 -2.86
N ARG A 16 -12.92 -9.32 -3.73
CA ARG A 16 -13.08 -9.87 -5.10
C ARG A 16 -13.37 -11.37 -5.10
N GLY A 17 -12.80 -12.12 -4.16
CA GLY A 17 -13.10 -13.55 -3.98
C GLY A 17 -14.48 -13.79 -3.37
N HIS A 18 -15.03 -12.84 -2.61
CA HIS A 18 -16.34 -12.98 -1.97
C HIS A 18 -17.50 -13.16 -2.97
N PRO A 19 -17.69 -12.30 -4.00
CA PRO A 19 -18.72 -12.49 -5.01
C PRO A 19 -18.42 -13.70 -5.89
N GLN A 20 -17.15 -14.11 -6.10
CA GLN A 20 -16.84 -15.37 -6.80
C GLN A 20 -17.36 -16.60 -6.06
N GLY A 21 -17.22 -16.63 -4.72
CA GLY A 21 -17.85 -17.65 -3.89
C GLY A 21 -19.38 -17.61 -4.00
N GLY A 22 -19.97 -16.41 -3.98
CA GLY A 22 -21.39 -16.20 -4.21
C GLY A 22 -21.86 -16.69 -5.59
N ILE A 23 -21.13 -16.38 -6.65
CA ILE A 23 -21.37 -16.80 -8.03
C ILE A 23 -21.29 -18.32 -8.14
N ALA A 24 -20.25 -18.94 -7.56
CA ALA A 24 -20.08 -20.38 -7.56
C ALA A 24 -21.22 -21.09 -6.81
N TYR A 25 -21.58 -20.59 -5.63
CA TYR A 25 -22.75 -21.07 -4.87
C TYR A 25 -24.03 -20.94 -5.70
N ASN A 26 -24.14 -19.87 -6.47
CA ASN A 26 -25.28 -19.56 -7.30
C ASN A 26 -25.18 -20.10 -8.74
N GLY A 27 -24.47 -21.22 -8.93
CA GLY A 27 -24.43 -21.92 -10.22
C GLY A 27 -23.81 -21.11 -11.37
N GLY A 28 -22.87 -20.22 -11.07
CA GLY A 28 -22.21 -19.35 -12.04
C GLY A 28 -22.93 -18.04 -12.32
N GLN A 29 -24.00 -17.71 -11.59
CA GLN A 29 -24.76 -16.47 -11.77
C GLN A 29 -24.42 -15.45 -10.68
N HIS A 30 -24.25 -14.17 -11.06
CA HIS A 30 -23.99 -13.12 -10.08
C HIS A 30 -25.28 -12.76 -9.31
N PRO A 31 -25.17 -12.36 -8.04
CA PRO A 31 -26.29 -11.79 -7.32
C PRO A 31 -26.74 -10.46 -7.96
N ASN A 32 -28.05 -10.27 -8.05
CA ASN A 32 -28.64 -9.07 -8.64
C ASN A 32 -28.79 -7.93 -7.64
N LEU A 33 -28.68 -8.18 -6.34
CA LEU A 33 -28.82 -7.17 -5.30
C LEU A 33 -27.71 -7.38 -4.28
N VAL A 34 -27.04 -6.30 -3.90
CA VAL A 34 -25.91 -6.30 -2.96
C VAL A 34 -26.17 -5.30 -1.85
N GLY A 35 -25.65 -5.52 -0.65
CA GLY A 35 -25.79 -4.58 0.47
C GLY A 35 -24.90 -3.34 0.36
N VAL A 36 -24.82 -2.72 -0.82
CA VAL A 36 -24.03 -1.50 -1.08
C VAL A 36 -24.97 -0.33 -1.34
N TYR A 37 -24.73 0.79 -0.67
CA TYR A 37 -25.65 1.92 -0.59
C TYR A 37 -24.92 3.24 -0.91
N PRO A 38 -25.62 4.23 -1.49
CA PRO A 38 -25.05 5.55 -1.67
C PRO A 38 -24.87 6.26 -0.33
N ASN A 39 -23.79 7.03 -0.20
CA ASN A 39 -23.55 7.84 1.01
C ASN A 39 -24.49 9.05 1.11
N ALA A 40 -25.05 9.49 -0.02
CA ALA A 40 -26.03 10.57 -0.12
C ALA A 40 -26.90 10.38 -1.36
N ASP A 41 -28.08 11.00 -1.38
CA ASP A 41 -28.95 11.02 -2.56
C ASP A 41 -28.22 11.65 -3.75
N GLY A 42 -28.32 11.02 -4.91
CA GLY A 42 -27.67 11.42 -6.14
C GLY A 42 -26.16 11.17 -6.21
N ALA A 43 -25.62 10.32 -5.32
CA ALA A 43 -24.21 9.95 -5.35
C ALA A 43 -23.83 9.29 -6.68
N ALA A 44 -22.74 9.77 -7.27
CA ALA A 44 -22.21 9.26 -8.53
C ALA A 44 -20.81 8.70 -8.32
N GLY A 45 -20.52 7.55 -8.96
CA GLY A 45 -19.24 6.86 -8.85
C GLY A 45 -19.07 6.10 -7.53
N LEU A 46 -18.46 4.91 -7.62
CA LEU A 46 -18.35 3.95 -6.50
C LEU A 46 -17.61 4.49 -5.26
N SER A 47 -16.84 5.58 -5.37
CA SER A 47 -16.19 6.22 -4.22
C SER A 47 -17.17 6.89 -3.26
N ASN A 48 -18.39 7.18 -3.70
CA ASN A 48 -19.45 7.80 -2.89
C ASN A 48 -20.46 6.78 -2.35
N TYR A 49 -20.06 5.50 -2.27
CA TYR A 49 -20.88 4.40 -1.79
C TYR A 49 -20.21 3.72 -0.60
N ALA A 50 -20.99 2.98 0.19
CA ALA A 50 -20.51 2.16 1.29
C ALA A 50 -21.30 0.84 1.36
N GLY A 51 -20.64 -0.23 1.80
CA GLY A 51 -21.35 -1.44 2.21
C GLY A 51 -22.10 -1.19 3.52
N ARG A 52 -23.20 -1.90 3.77
CA ARG A 52 -23.85 -1.95 5.08
C ARG A 52 -23.89 -3.38 5.61
N CYS A 53 -23.21 -3.59 6.72
CA CYS A 53 -23.08 -4.88 7.39
C CYS A 53 -23.66 -4.75 8.80
N GLN A 54 -24.73 -5.47 9.11
CA GLN A 54 -25.47 -5.38 10.37
C GLN A 54 -25.94 -3.96 10.69
N GLY A 55 -26.37 -3.23 9.65
CA GLY A 55 -26.77 -1.82 9.74
C GLY A 55 -25.63 -0.81 9.80
N GLU A 56 -24.37 -1.23 9.96
CA GLU A 56 -23.21 -0.33 10.07
C GLU A 56 -22.42 -0.23 8.75
N PRO A 57 -21.79 0.93 8.45
CA PRO A 57 -20.92 1.07 7.28
C PRO A 57 -19.77 0.05 7.29
N CYS A 58 -19.53 -0.61 6.18
CA CYS A 58 -18.46 -1.58 6.01
C CYS A 58 -17.79 -1.48 4.62
N SER A 59 -16.60 -2.06 4.52
CA SER A 59 -15.88 -2.20 3.25
C SER A 59 -16.66 -3.07 2.25
N PHE A 60 -16.59 -2.73 0.96
CA PHE A 60 -17.21 -3.48 -0.13
C PHE A 60 -16.36 -3.50 -1.40
N TYR A 61 -16.69 -4.42 -2.30
CA TYR A 61 -16.16 -4.66 -3.63
C TYR A 61 -17.35 -4.92 -4.57
N LEU A 62 -17.36 -4.27 -5.73
CA LEU A 62 -18.38 -4.52 -6.75
C LEU A 62 -17.80 -4.80 -8.12
N SER A 63 -16.76 -4.07 -8.51
CA SER A 63 -16.24 -4.16 -9.88
C SER A 63 -14.79 -3.71 -9.97
N ASP A 64 -14.11 -4.25 -10.98
CA ASP A 64 -12.75 -3.91 -11.40
C ASP A 64 -12.73 -2.67 -12.33
N LEU A 65 -13.78 -1.85 -12.40
CA LEU A 65 -13.86 -0.68 -13.28
C LEU A 65 -13.73 0.62 -12.48
N GLU A 66 -12.69 1.41 -12.79
CA GLU A 66 -12.50 2.73 -12.17
C GLU A 66 -13.56 3.69 -12.69
N GLY A 67 -14.04 4.57 -11.81
CA GLY A 67 -14.63 5.83 -12.23
C GLY A 67 -15.71 5.64 -13.28
N SER A 68 -16.88 5.18 -12.85
CA SER A 68 -18.11 5.54 -13.52
C SER A 68 -18.14 5.29 -15.03
N ASN A 69 -17.49 4.24 -15.50
CA ASN A 69 -17.59 3.84 -16.89
C ASN A 69 -17.74 2.34 -16.90
N SER A 70 -19.01 1.92 -16.94
CA SER A 70 -19.30 0.67 -17.66
C SER A 70 -18.63 0.77 -19.05
N PRO A 71 -18.17 -0.35 -19.63
CA PRO A 71 -17.81 -0.49 -21.03
C PRO A 71 -18.80 0.15 -22.03
N CYS A 72 -20.04 0.42 -21.61
CA CYS A 72 -21.07 1.14 -22.35
C CYS A 72 -21.00 2.70 -22.25
N GLY A 73 -20.02 3.28 -21.55
CA GLY A 73 -19.77 4.75 -21.53
C GLY A 73 -20.74 5.56 -20.67
N VAL A 74 -21.32 4.96 -19.63
CA VAL A 74 -22.27 5.59 -18.70
C VAL A 74 -21.71 5.70 -17.29
N PHE A 75 -22.00 6.82 -16.61
CA PHE A 75 -21.63 7.09 -15.22
C PHE A 75 -22.28 6.08 -14.28
N GLN A 76 -21.49 5.17 -13.71
CA GLN A 76 -21.99 4.09 -12.85
C GLN A 76 -21.36 4.08 -11.43
N PRO A 77 -22.18 3.94 -10.37
CA PRO A 77 -23.64 4.06 -10.38
C PRO A 77 -24.06 5.52 -10.71
N SER A 78 -25.21 5.73 -11.37
CA SER A 78 -25.67 7.05 -11.83
C SER A 78 -26.43 7.82 -10.76
N GLY A 79 -26.37 9.17 -10.79
CA GLY A 79 -26.85 10.06 -9.73
C GLY A 79 -28.36 10.25 -9.57
N ASP A 80 -29.19 9.26 -9.92
CA ASP A 80 -30.61 9.18 -9.55
C ASP A 80 -30.83 8.47 -8.20
N THR A 81 -29.74 8.28 -7.44
CA THR A 81 -29.73 7.38 -6.30
C THR A 81 -30.40 7.89 -5.03
N ARG A 82 -30.97 6.98 -4.23
CA ARG A 82 -31.43 7.26 -2.85
C ARG A 82 -30.59 6.54 -1.81
N ALA A 83 -30.17 7.22 -0.76
CA ALA A 83 -29.27 6.68 0.27
C ALA A 83 -29.84 5.46 1.04
N GLN A 84 -31.15 5.20 0.96
CA GLN A 84 -31.78 4.01 1.53
C GLN A 84 -31.82 2.80 0.60
N ASP A 85 -31.58 2.99 -0.70
CA ASP A 85 -31.79 1.95 -1.71
C ASP A 85 -30.47 1.26 -2.04
N ALA A 86 -30.51 -0.07 -2.05
CA ALA A 86 -29.34 -0.90 -2.30
C ALA A 86 -29.03 -0.97 -3.81
N LEU A 87 -27.76 -1.09 -4.16
CA LEU A 87 -27.34 -1.28 -5.55
C LEU A 87 -27.80 -2.64 -6.07
N TYR A 88 -28.34 -2.62 -7.28
CA TYR A 88 -28.74 -3.80 -8.02
C TYR A 88 -28.05 -3.85 -9.39
N ARG A 89 -27.95 -5.06 -9.95
CA ARG A 89 -27.42 -5.28 -11.30
C ARG A 89 -28.49 -5.04 -12.36
N ARG A 90 -28.28 -4.03 -13.21
CA ARG A 90 -29.19 -3.58 -14.26
C ARG A 90 -28.98 -4.29 -15.61
N ALA A 91 -27.74 -4.57 -15.99
CA ALA A 91 -27.42 -5.19 -17.26
C ALA A 91 -26.19 -6.09 -17.18
N THR A 92 -26.07 -7.03 -18.13
CA THR A 92 -24.93 -7.94 -18.31
C THR A 92 -24.19 -7.72 -19.63
N ALA A 93 -24.74 -6.91 -20.54
CA ALA A 93 -24.26 -6.75 -21.91
C ALA A 93 -22.90 -6.04 -22.01
N CYS A 94 -22.46 -5.37 -20.94
CA CYS A 94 -21.23 -4.57 -20.87
C CYS A 94 -20.44 -4.86 -19.56
N GLY A 95 -20.50 -6.08 -19.02
CA GLY A 95 -20.11 -6.33 -17.62
C GLY A 95 -21.29 -6.08 -16.68
N ASP A 96 -21.12 -6.36 -15.38
CA ASP A 96 -22.19 -6.12 -14.40
C ASP A 96 -22.41 -4.60 -14.26
N GLU A 97 -23.48 -4.10 -14.87
CA GLU A 97 -23.88 -2.71 -14.71
C GLU A 97 -24.70 -2.55 -13.44
N TYR A 98 -24.32 -1.60 -12.58
CA TYR A 98 -25.01 -1.36 -11.32
C TYR A 98 -25.81 -0.06 -11.37
N ASN A 99 -27.04 -0.10 -10.87
CA ASN A 99 -27.87 1.06 -10.58
C ASN A 99 -28.52 0.92 -9.21
N ASP A 100 -29.01 2.00 -8.61
CA ASP A 100 -29.93 1.87 -7.49
C ASP A 100 -31.35 1.58 -7.98
N ALA A 101 -32.19 1.01 -7.12
CA ALA A 101 -33.60 0.74 -7.39
C ALA A 101 -34.47 1.86 -6.81
N PRO A 102 -34.62 3.01 -7.47
CA PRO A 102 -35.59 3.99 -7.04
C PRO A 102 -36.95 3.29 -7.07
N ASP A 103 -37.54 3.13 -5.90
CA ASP A 103 -38.82 2.44 -5.65
C ASP A 103 -38.76 0.91 -5.52
N GLY A 104 -37.57 0.34 -5.28
CA GLY A 104 -37.39 -1.07 -4.93
C GLY A 104 -37.64 -2.06 -6.08
N ARG A 105 -37.67 -1.57 -7.32
CA ARG A 105 -37.84 -2.39 -8.52
C ARG A 105 -36.48 -2.76 -9.13
N VAL A 106 -36.24 -4.06 -9.28
CA VAL A 106 -35.05 -4.58 -9.95
C VAL A 106 -35.42 -4.90 -11.40
N GLU A 107 -34.77 -4.25 -12.37
CA GLU A 107 -35.04 -4.45 -13.81
C GLU A 107 -34.69 -5.88 -14.28
N GLN A 108 -33.68 -6.50 -13.67
CA GLN A 108 -33.31 -7.90 -13.91
C GLN A 108 -33.72 -8.80 -12.73
N GLY A 109 -34.63 -9.74 -12.99
CA GLY A 109 -34.88 -10.84 -12.06
C GLY A 109 -33.67 -11.77 -11.94
N GLY A 110 -33.51 -12.43 -10.80
CA GLY A 110 -32.39 -13.34 -10.56
C GLY A 110 -32.22 -13.64 -9.08
N TYR A 111 -30.98 -13.88 -8.68
CA TYR A 111 -30.68 -14.37 -7.35
C TYR A 111 -30.25 -13.25 -6.42
N VAL A 112 -30.57 -13.41 -5.15
CA VAL A 112 -30.06 -12.56 -4.08
C VAL A 112 -29.35 -13.47 -3.08
N LEU A 113 -28.18 -13.04 -2.62
CA LEU A 113 -27.43 -13.71 -1.57
C LEU A 113 -27.66 -12.94 -0.27
N CYS A 114 -27.94 -13.69 0.81
CA CYS A 114 -28.12 -13.12 2.14
C CYS A 114 -27.26 -13.87 3.14
N SER A 115 -26.78 -13.14 4.15
CA SER A 115 -25.96 -13.70 5.21
C SER A 115 -26.39 -13.16 6.57
N THR A 116 -26.19 -13.96 7.61
CA THR A 116 -26.33 -13.54 9.02
C THR A 116 -25.01 -12.98 9.58
N ASN A 117 -23.90 -13.27 8.91
CA ASN A 117 -22.55 -13.08 9.40
C ASN A 117 -21.61 -12.69 8.26
N ASP A 118 -21.88 -11.56 7.59
CA ASP A 118 -20.94 -10.99 6.61
C ASP A 118 -19.66 -10.44 7.29
N VAL A 119 -18.98 -11.34 7.98
CA VAL A 119 -17.62 -11.23 8.42
C VAL A 119 -16.83 -11.36 7.12
N GLY A 120 -16.28 -10.24 6.66
CA GLY A 120 -15.49 -10.20 5.43
C GLY A 120 -14.31 -11.16 5.49
N PRO A 121 -13.44 -11.18 4.46
CA PRO A 121 -12.21 -11.95 4.58
C PRO A 121 -11.51 -11.55 5.88
N GLY A 122 -11.15 -12.54 6.69
CA GLY A 122 -10.38 -12.30 7.90
C GLY A 122 -9.07 -11.56 7.56
N PRO A 123 -8.38 -11.02 8.56
CA PRO A 123 -7.09 -10.35 8.36
C PRO A 123 -6.16 -11.15 7.44
N ALA A 124 -5.43 -10.45 6.58
CA ALA A 124 -4.43 -11.06 5.71
C ALA A 124 -3.06 -11.01 6.40
N ARG A 125 -2.21 -12.02 6.19
CA ARG A 125 -0.87 -12.03 6.80
C ARG A 125 0.07 -10.97 6.26
N SER A 126 -0.19 -10.53 5.04
CA SER A 126 0.61 -9.51 4.35
C SER A 126 -0.16 -8.95 3.17
N CYS A 127 0.35 -7.85 2.64
CA CYS A 127 -0.11 -7.30 1.37
C CYS A 127 0.06 -8.28 0.20
N GLN A 128 1.06 -9.16 0.25
CA GLN A 128 1.22 -10.23 -0.74
C GLN A 128 0.08 -11.26 -0.67
N GLU A 129 -0.45 -11.55 0.52
CA GLU A 129 -1.64 -12.38 0.66
C GLU A 129 -2.89 -11.64 0.17
N VAL A 130 -3.02 -10.34 0.48
CA VAL A 130 -4.10 -9.50 -0.09
C VAL A 130 -4.09 -9.55 -1.62
N LEU A 131 -2.90 -9.43 -2.23
CA LEU A 131 -2.71 -9.55 -3.67
C LEU A 131 -3.13 -10.94 -4.17
N ALA A 132 -2.70 -12.01 -3.51
CA ALA A 132 -3.01 -13.39 -3.90
C ALA A 132 -4.51 -13.72 -3.77
N ARG A 133 -5.18 -13.12 -2.78
CA ARG A 133 -6.66 -13.15 -2.64
C ARG A 133 -7.37 -12.32 -3.72
N GLY A 134 -6.62 -11.60 -4.56
CA GLY A 134 -7.13 -10.87 -5.71
C GLY A 134 -7.67 -9.48 -5.41
N SER A 135 -7.24 -8.84 -4.31
CA SER A 135 -7.59 -7.48 -3.83
C SER A 135 -9.06 -7.04 -3.89
N VAL A 136 -9.45 -6.30 -2.87
CA VAL A 136 -10.80 -6.35 -2.31
C VAL A 136 -11.52 -5.00 -2.30
N GLN A 137 -11.03 -4.02 -3.06
CA GLN A 137 -11.67 -2.72 -3.30
C GLN A 137 -11.38 -2.28 -4.75
N ASN A 138 -12.29 -1.51 -5.35
CA ASN A 138 -12.42 -1.24 -6.80
C ASN A 138 -11.17 -0.66 -7.51
N VAL A 139 -10.63 -1.41 -8.51
CA VAL A 139 -9.48 -1.26 -9.48
C VAL A 139 -8.02 -1.38 -9.00
N SER A 140 -7.08 -2.11 -9.64
CA SER A 140 -6.99 -2.75 -10.98
C SER A 140 -6.56 -4.24 -10.88
N VAL A 141 -6.03 -4.88 -11.93
CA VAL A 141 -5.69 -6.33 -12.04
C VAL A 141 -4.73 -6.88 -10.97
N HIS A 142 -4.17 -6.00 -10.14
CA HIS A 142 -3.31 -6.31 -9.01
C HIS A 142 -3.84 -5.77 -7.66
N GLY A 143 -5.00 -5.10 -7.64
CA GLY A 143 -5.61 -4.55 -6.44
C GLY A 143 -5.40 -3.09 -6.14
N ILE A 144 -6.26 -2.46 -5.33
CA ILE A 144 -6.06 -1.08 -4.87
C ILE A 144 -4.88 -1.04 -3.90
N SER A 145 -3.95 -0.12 -4.12
CA SER A 145 -3.01 0.29 -3.08
C SER A 145 -3.75 1.09 -2.01
N GLY A 146 -3.73 0.64 -0.77
CA GLY A 146 -4.65 1.14 0.26
C GLY A 146 -4.40 0.56 1.64
N PRO A 147 -5.21 0.95 2.62
CA PRO A 147 -5.15 0.39 3.95
C PRO A 147 -5.89 -0.96 4.00
N TYR A 148 -5.28 -1.96 4.64
CA TYR A 148 -5.83 -3.30 4.83
C TYR A 148 -5.66 -3.74 6.27
N LEU A 149 -6.61 -4.54 6.76
CA LEU A 149 -6.47 -5.22 8.04
C LEU A 149 -5.50 -6.41 7.86
N LEU A 150 -4.34 -6.30 8.48
CA LEU A 150 -3.25 -7.27 8.41
C LEU A 150 -3.03 -7.95 9.75
N ASP A 151 -2.54 -9.17 9.70
CA ASP A 151 -2.25 -10.00 10.87
C ASP A 151 -1.08 -10.94 10.55
N GLY A 152 0.13 -10.45 10.81
CA GLY A 152 1.37 -11.09 10.36
C GLY A 152 1.62 -12.48 10.94
N ASP A 153 1.09 -12.76 12.13
CA ASP A 153 1.18 -14.04 12.83
C ASP A 153 -0.10 -14.89 12.71
N GLY A 154 -1.22 -14.33 12.22
CA GLY A 154 -2.49 -15.03 12.09
C GLY A 154 -3.10 -15.27 13.46
N ASP A 155 -3.47 -16.51 13.78
CA ASP A 155 -4.03 -16.86 15.10
C ASP A 155 -3.00 -16.78 16.26
N GLY A 156 -1.87 -16.08 16.05
CA GLY A 156 -0.86 -15.82 17.05
C GLY A 156 -1.29 -14.78 18.09
N PRO A 157 -0.39 -14.45 19.03
CA PRO A 157 -0.72 -13.57 20.15
C PRO A 157 -0.81 -12.08 19.77
N ALA A 158 -0.35 -11.67 18.59
CA ALA A 158 -0.34 -10.27 18.22
C ALA A 158 -1.63 -9.91 17.49
N GLU A 159 -2.30 -8.85 17.97
CA GLU A 159 -3.57 -8.43 17.40
C GLU A 159 -3.42 -7.96 15.93
N PRO A 160 -4.47 -8.12 15.10
CA PRO A 160 -4.55 -7.52 13.78
C PRO A 160 -4.41 -6.00 13.83
N TYR A 161 -3.88 -5.43 12.75
CA TYR A 161 -3.57 -4.00 12.64
C TYR A 161 -3.88 -3.46 11.24
N MET A 162 -4.13 -2.17 11.13
CA MET A 162 -4.27 -1.51 9.83
C MET A 162 -2.88 -1.25 9.24
N GLY A 163 -2.55 -1.94 8.15
CA GLY A 163 -1.33 -1.74 7.36
C GLY A 163 -1.63 -1.12 5.99
N TRP A 164 -0.63 -0.51 5.36
CA TRP A 164 -0.76 0.01 4.00
C TRP A 164 -0.11 -0.92 2.98
N CYS A 165 -0.88 -1.27 1.96
CA CYS A 165 -0.43 -2.09 0.86
C CYS A 165 -0.21 -1.27 -0.40
N ASP A 166 0.95 -1.43 -1.04
CA ASP A 166 1.10 -1.11 -2.46
C ASP A 166 0.88 -2.37 -3.30
N GLN A 167 -0.14 -2.29 -4.13
CA GLN A 167 -0.65 -3.41 -4.92
C GLN A 167 -0.35 -3.28 -6.42
N HIS A 168 0.36 -2.24 -6.86
CA HIS A 168 0.63 -2.03 -8.29
C HIS A 168 2.11 -2.12 -8.63
N THR A 169 2.94 -1.52 -7.80
CA THR A 169 4.32 -1.25 -8.13
C THR A 169 5.11 -2.55 -8.12
N HIS A 170 5.92 -2.82 -9.14
CA HIS A 170 6.69 -4.07 -9.26
C HIS A 170 5.85 -5.34 -9.02
N GLY A 171 4.60 -5.33 -9.50
CA GLY A 171 3.65 -6.45 -9.38
C GLY A 171 2.89 -6.54 -8.06
N GLY A 172 2.99 -5.52 -7.20
CA GLY A 172 2.19 -5.41 -5.97
C GLY A 172 2.65 -6.31 -4.82
N GLY A 173 1.79 -6.36 -3.79
CA GLY A 173 1.99 -7.18 -2.60
C GLY A 173 3.00 -6.61 -1.60
N TRP A 174 3.08 -5.28 -1.51
CA TRP A 174 4.10 -4.58 -0.72
C TRP A 174 3.53 -4.01 0.57
N ASP A 175 4.09 -4.41 1.69
CA ASP A 175 3.74 -3.91 3.02
C ASP A 175 4.56 -2.67 3.36
N LEU A 176 3.91 -1.55 3.70
CA LEU A 176 4.60 -0.35 4.16
C LEU A 176 5.24 -0.60 5.54
N ALA A 177 6.57 -0.58 5.59
CA ALA A 177 7.33 -0.81 6.81
C ALA A 177 7.80 0.50 7.46
N MET A 178 8.10 1.53 6.66
CA MET A 178 8.64 2.80 7.17
C MET A 178 8.31 3.97 6.25
N GLN A 179 8.13 5.13 6.85
CA GLN A 179 7.97 6.44 6.20
C GLN A 179 9.02 7.41 6.74
N LEU A 180 9.62 8.16 5.83
CA LEU A 180 10.76 9.05 6.06
C LEU A 180 10.48 10.41 5.43
N SER A 181 9.54 11.15 6.00
CA SER A 181 9.09 12.46 5.49
C SER A 181 9.53 13.65 6.36
N GLY A 182 10.10 13.38 7.53
CA GLY A 182 10.61 14.38 8.47
C GLY A 182 12.13 14.33 8.65
N GLU A 183 12.63 15.08 9.63
CA GLU A 183 14.05 15.15 10.00
C GLU A 183 14.38 14.19 11.15
N GLY A 184 15.66 13.98 11.41
CA GLY A 184 16.16 13.39 12.67
C GLY A 184 16.51 11.91 12.66
N TRP A 185 15.97 11.09 11.75
CA TRP A 185 16.29 9.65 11.68
C TRP A 185 17.56 9.39 10.87
N GLY A 186 18.68 9.95 11.33
CA GLY A 186 20.00 9.76 10.74
C GLY A 186 20.52 8.32 10.90
N TYR A 187 21.72 8.06 10.39
CA TYR A 187 22.32 6.72 10.37
C TYR A 187 22.39 6.10 11.77
N ALA A 188 22.85 6.85 12.77
CA ALA A 188 23.04 6.33 14.13
C ALA A 188 21.75 6.26 14.97
N ASP A 189 20.59 6.68 14.42
CA ASP A 189 19.35 6.70 15.18
C ASP A 189 18.93 5.26 15.59
N PRO A 190 18.56 5.03 16.86
CA PRO A 190 18.15 3.70 17.32
C PRO A 190 16.86 3.19 16.66
N VAL A 191 16.07 4.03 15.99
CA VAL A 191 14.87 3.62 15.24
C VAL A 191 15.16 2.53 14.21
N TRP A 192 16.38 2.47 13.68
CA TRP A 192 16.79 1.46 12.70
C TRP A 192 16.98 0.07 13.32
N THR A 193 17.29 0.00 14.62
CA THR A 193 17.77 -1.23 15.27
C THR A 193 16.98 -1.63 16.53
N ASN A 194 16.02 -0.81 16.97
CA ASN A 194 15.10 -1.14 18.07
C ASN A 194 13.80 -1.77 17.56
N ALA A 195 12.98 -2.30 18.47
CA ALA A 195 11.65 -2.83 18.13
C ALA A 195 10.51 -1.81 18.28
N ALA A 196 10.81 -0.55 18.62
CA ALA A 196 9.79 0.46 18.86
C ALA A 196 9.14 0.91 17.54
N LEU A 197 7.80 0.97 17.52
CA LEU A 197 7.01 1.51 16.43
C LEU A 197 6.82 3.03 16.59
N VAL A 198 6.65 3.74 15.48
CA VAL A 198 6.43 5.19 15.47
C VAL A 198 5.31 5.57 14.49
N PRO A 199 4.23 6.24 14.95
CA PRO A 199 3.83 6.35 16.35
C PRO A 199 3.67 4.97 16.99
N ALA A 200 3.60 4.93 18.33
CA ALA A 200 3.19 3.70 19.01
C ALA A 200 1.88 3.21 18.40
N GLU A 201 1.78 1.89 18.20
CA GLU A 201 0.74 1.30 17.37
C GLU A 201 -0.66 1.75 17.79
N VAL A 202 -1.42 2.26 16.82
CA VAL A 202 -2.84 2.56 17.02
C VAL A 202 -3.62 1.33 16.55
N VAL A 203 -4.19 0.59 17.49
CA VAL A 203 -4.99 -0.64 17.26
C VAL A 203 -6.38 -0.32 16.64
N SER A 204 -6.57 0.89 16.11
CA SER A 204 -7.90 1.35 15.71
C SER A 204 -8.18 1.09 14.23
N THR A 205 -9.42 0.69 13.97
CA THR A 205 -10.11 0.77 12.67
C THR A 205 -10.28 2.21 12.14
N GLU A 206 -9.79 3.22 12.86
CA GLU A 206 -9.86 4.62 12.43
C GLU A 206 -8.77 4.95 11.41
N ALA A 207 -9.12 5.88 10.51
CA ALA A 207 -8.47 6.14 9.23
C ALA A 207 -6.93 6.15 9.30
N PHE A 208 -6.32 5.09 8.76
CA PHE A 208 -4.93 5.12 8.35
C PHE A 208 -4.79 6.20 7.26
N ILE A 209 -4.10 7.30 7.58
CA ILE A 209 -3.78 8.36 6.63
C ILE A 209 -2.67 7.82 5.69
N PRO A 210 -2.93 7.70 4.38
CA PRO A 210 -1.96 7.19 3.40
C PRO A 210 -0.65 7.98 3.38
N PRO A 211 0.48 7.36 2.99
CA PRO A 211 1.48 8.05 2.19
C PRO A 211 0.81 8.78 1.01
N PRO A 212 1.07 10.07 0.74
CA PRO A 212 2.13 10.93 1.29
C PRO A 212 1.64 11.94 2.35
N VAL A 213 0.50 11.71 3.00
CA VAL A 213 -0.24 12.78 3.71
C VAL A 213 0.30 13.06 5.13
N ARG A 214 1.09 12.17 5.73
CA ARG A 214 1.76 12.46 7.01
C ARG A 214 3.06 13.24 6.82
N PRO A 215 3.25 14.40 7.46
CA PRO A 215 4.54 15.09 7.46
C PRO A 215 5.60 14.38 8.31
N GLU A 216 5.21 13.60 9.31
CA GLU A 216 6.12 12.93 10.26
C GLU A 216 6.71 11.59 9.78
N ASN A 217 7.89 11.26 10.30
CA ASN A 217 8.49 9.93 10.15
C ASN A 217 7.62 8.86 10.83
N GLY A 218 7.57 7.65 10.25
CA GLY A 218 6.79 6.53 10.76
C GLY A 218 7.50 5.19 10.59
N LYS A 219 7.31 4.28 11.54
CA LYS A 219 7.84 2.91 11.56
C LYS A 219 6.73 1.97 11.98
N TYR A 220 6.44 1.00 11.13
CA TYR A 220 5.25 0.16 11.19
C TYR A 220 5.60 -1.30 11.39
N ARG A 221 4.61 -2.13 11.77
CA ARG A 221 4.81 -3.57 12.07
C ARG A 221 5.53 -4.38 11.00
N PRO A 222 5.33 -4.16 9.68
CA PRO A 222 6.10 -4.87 8.66
C PRO A 222 7.62 -4.66 8.78
N PHE A 223 8.07 -3.65 9.52
CA PHE A 223 9.49 -3.49 9.84
C PHE A 223 10.00 -4.61 10.77
N LEU A 224 9.18 -5.06 11.72
CA LEU A 224 9.59 -5.94 12.82
C LEU A 224 9.57 -7.42 12.45
N GLY A 225 8.67 -7.83 11.56
CA GLY A 225 8.39 -9.25 11.30
C GLY A 225 8.06 -9.58 9.84
N GLY A 226 8.12 -10.87 9.54
CA GLY A 226 7.89 -11.41 8.19
C GLY A 226 9.19 -11.54 7.40
N ALA A 227 9.41 -12.72 6.80
CA ALA A 227 10.59 -12.97 6.00
C ALA A 227 10.62 -12.06 4.76
N VAL A 228 11.61 -11.18 4.66
CA VAL A 228 11.80 -10.22 3.56
C VAL A 228 12.50 -10.91 2.39
N GLY A 229 11.81 -10.96 1.26
CA GLY A 229 12.36 -11.38 -0.04
C GLY A 229 12.76 -10.21 -0.93
N ALA A 230 12.19 -9.03 -0.71
CA ALA A 230 12.57 -7.81 -1.41
C ALA A 230 12.21 -6.56 -0.59
N VAL A 231 12.96 -5.49 -0.84
CA VAL A 231 12.71 -4.14 -0.31
C VAL A 231 12.47 -3.20 -1.49
N MET A 232 11.44 -2.37 -1.39
CA MET A 232 11.20 -1.27 -2.33
C MET A 232 11.37 0.05 -1.59
N VAL A 233 12.24 0.91 -2.12
CA VAL A 233 12.39 2.30 -1.65
C VAL A 233 11.67 3.20 -2.63
N ARG A 234 10.65 3.92 -2.16
CA ARG A 234 9.95 4.92 -2.96
C ARG A 234 10.37 6.31 -2.51
N PHE A 235 10.68 7.19 -3.46
CA PHE A 235 10.97 8.60 -3.22
C PHE A 235 9.88 9.47 -3.85
N GLN A 236 9.49 10.54 -3.15
CA GLN A 236 8.64 11.58 -3.71
C GLN A 236 9.49 12.57 -4.53
N ARG A 237 9.20 12.73 -5.81
CA ARG A 237 9.86 13.80 -6.57
C ARG A 237 9.31 15.16 -6.12
N ASN A 238 10.20 16.12 -5.92
CA ASN A 238 9.89 17.44 -5.36
C ASN A 238 9.14 18.38 -6.35
N THR A 239 8.76 17.89 -7.53
CA THR A 239 8.00 18.66 -8.53
C THR A 239 6.50 18.45 -8.32
N PRO A 240 5.67 19.51 -8.25
CA PRO A 240 4.22 19.38 -8.22
C PRO A 240 3.71 18.58 -9.44
N GLY A 241 3.02 17.47 -9.20
CA GLY A 241 2.48 16.59 -10.26
C GLY A 241 3.41 15.48 -10.75
N ASP A 242 4.64 15.37 -10.23
CA ASP A 242 5.53 14.26 -10.59
C ASP A 242 5.13 12.96 -9.88
N ALA A 243 5.16 11.85 -10.62
CA ALA A 243 5.00 10.52 -10.04
C ALA A 243 6.18 10.18 -9.12
N SER A 244 5.88 9.58 -7.96
CA SER A 244 6.88 8.96 -7.10
C SER A 244 7.70 7.93 -7.88
N VAL A 245 8.99 7.83 -7.58
CA VAL A 245 9.89 6.86 -8.22
C VAL A 245 10.30 5.80 -7.21
N SER A 246 10.48 4.56 -7.66
CA SER A 246 10.79 3.44 -6.80
C SER A 246 12.03 2.68 -7.26
N ILE A 247 12.84 2.26 -6.31
CA ILE A 247 14.00 1.38 -6.49
C ILE A 247 13.65 0.03 -5.86
N LEU A 248 13.85 -1.05 -6.62
CA LEU A 248 13.63 -2.41 -6.17
C LEU A 248 14.97 -3.05 -5.80
N LEU A 249 15.05 -3.61 -4.60
CA LEU A 249 16.21 -4.32 -4.08
C LEU A 249 15.79 -5.71 -3.64
N GLU A 250 16.16 -6.73 -4.42
CA GLU A 250 15.83 -8.12 -4.09
C GLU A 250 16.80 -8.68 -3.05
N ALA A 251 16.28 -9.43 -2.07
CA ALA A 251 17.14 -10.15 -1.16
C ALA A 251 17.83 -11.32 -1.89
N GLN A 252 19.14 -11.49 -1.68
CA GLN A 252 19.87 -12.63 -2.26
C GLN A 252 19.49 -13.95 -1.56
N ARG A 253 18.97 -13.86 -0.34
CA ARG A 253 18.41 -14.94 0.47
C ARG A 253 17.33 -14.35 1.39
N PRO A 254 16.36 -15.13 1.88
CA PRO A 254 15.37 -14.63 2.82
C PRO A 254 16.02 -13.97 4.05
N ILE A 255 15.54 -12.77 4.41
CA ILE A 255 15.98 -12.04 5.61
C ILE A 255 14.82 -12.09 6.62
N ALA A 256 15.09 -12.28 7.91
CA ALA A 256 14.03 -12.53 8.90
C ALA A 256 13.00 -11.38 9.05
N SER A 257 13.45 -10.14 8.91
CA SER A 257 12.64 -8.91 8.90
C SER A 257 13.48 -7.72 8.45
N LEU A 258 12.86 -6.55 8.26
CA LEU A 258 13.60 -5.32 7.99
C LEU A 258 14.44 -4.88 9.20
N LEU A 259 13.96 -5.14 10.42
CA LEU A 259 14.75 -4.98 11.65
C LEU A 259 16.03 -5.81 11.59
N ALA A 260 15.93 -7.11 11.29
CA ALA A 260 17.09 -7.98 11.14
C ALA A 260 18.06 -7.48 10.05
N LEU A 261 17.53 -6.97 8.94
CA LEU A 261 18.35 -6.38 7.87
C LEU A 261 19.21 -5.21 8.37
N PHE A 262 18.66 -4.35 9.22
CA PHE A 262 19.39 -3.20 9.76
C PHE A 262 20.21 -3.50 11.02
N THR A 263 19.90 -4.54 11.80
CA THR A 263 20.70 -4.96 12.98
C THR A 263 21.86 -5.85 12.60
N ASP A 264 21.60 -6.89 11.81
CA ASP A 264 22.54 -7.99 11.55
C ASP A 264 23.20 -7.83 10.17
N GLY A 265 22.67 -6.92 9.36
CA GLY A 265 23.02 -6.77 7.96
C GLY A 265 22.28 -7.79 7.08
N GLY A 266 22.57 -7.73 5.78
CA GLY A 266 21.99 -8.64 4.82
C GLY A 266 22.47 -8.31 3.41
N ALA A 267 22.29 -9.27 2.50
CA ALA A 267 22.71 -9.10 1.12
C ALA A 267 21.47 -8.82 0.26
N LEU A 268 21.31 -7.55 -0.13
CA LEU A 268 20.42 -7.16 -1.20
C LEU A 268 21.19 -7.20 -2.53
N ARG A 269 20.51 -7.53 -3.63
CA ARG A 269 21.04 -7.37 -4.99
C ARG A 269 21.09 -5.87 -5.29
N PRO A 270 22.25 -5.32 -5.67
CA PRO A 270 22.35 -3.92 -6.08
C PRO A 270 21.41 -3.61 -7.26
N ALA A 271 20.64 -2.53 -7.16
CA ALA A 271 19.86 -2.00 -8.27
C ALA A 271 20.74 -1.28 -9.30
N GLY A 272 21.92 -0.83 -8.88
CA GLY A 272 22.93 -0.16 -9.69
C GLY A 272 22.71 1.35 -9.79
N ARG A 273 23.80 2.07 -10.07
CA ARG A 273 23.84 3.53 -10.24
C ARG A 273 22.72 4.09 -11.12
N PRO A 274 22.37 3.51 -12.29
CA PRO A 274 21.32 4.06 -13.13
C PRO A 274 19.96 4.14 -12.42
N ALA A 275 19.61 3.17 -11.58
CA ALA A 275 18.35 3.18 -10.83
C ALA A 275 18.30 4.36 -9.84
N TRP A 276 19.38 4.56 -9.08
CA TRP A 276 19.51 5.67 -8.13
C TRP A 276 19.57 7.04 -8.81
N PHE A 277 20.34 7.14 -9.90
CA PHE A 277 20.47 8.36 -10.69
C PHE A 277 19.12 8.76 -11.30
N ASN A 278 18.38 7.81 -11.88
CA ASN A 278 17.05 8.07 -12.44
C ASN A 278 16.02 8.43 -11.37
N ALA A 279 16.18 7.93 -10.15
CA ALA A 279 15.27 8.21 -9.05
C ALA A 279 15.46 9.62 -8.48
N LEU A 280 16.70 10.04 -8.23
CA LEU A 280 16.99 11.22 -7.42
C LEU A 280 17.77 12.32 -8.16
N GLY A 281 18.09 12.11 -9.44
CA GLY A 281 18.70 13.11 -10.31
C GLY A 281 20.23 13.01 -10.38
N PRO A 282 20.90 14.04 -10.95
CA PRO A 282 22.26 13.90 -11.48
C PRO A 282 23.42 14.22 -10.53
N LEU A 283 23.21 14.21 -9.22
CA LEU A 283 24.23 14.49 -8.21
C LEU A 283 25.11 13.27 -7.86
N LEU A 284 24.69 12.05 -8.21
CA LEU A 284 25.42 10.81 -7.93
C LEU A 284 26.66 10.73 -8.82
N GLN A 285 27.82 10.65 -8.20
CA GLN A 285 29.09 10.60 -8.92
C GLN A 285 29.35 9.20 -9.50
N GLU A 286 30.38 9.07 -10.35
CA GLU A 286 30.54 7.91 -11.25
C GLU A 286 31.30 6.73 -10.63
N ASN A 287 32.10 6.98 -9.59
CA ASN A 287 32.95 5.97 -8.97
C ASN A 287 32.44 5.56 -7.58
N CYS A 288 33.18 4.67 -6.91
CA CYS A 288 32.84 3.92 -5.72
C CYS A 288 31.64 2.97 -5.88
N LEU A 289 30.45 3.50 -6.17
CA LEU A 289 29.20 2.77 -6.42
C LEU A 289 28.87 1.70 -5.37
N ALA A 290 29.26 1.93 -4.12
CA ALA A 290 28.98 1.02 -3.03
C ALA A 290 27.49 1.14 -2.66
N GLU A 291 26.73 0.10 -2.96
CA GLU A 291 25.29 0.03 -2.75
C GLU A 291 24.93 -1.07 -1.75
N GLY A 292 23.94 -0.83 -0.89
CA GLY A 292 23.47 -1.82 0.07
C GLY A 292 22.93 -1.20 1.35
N VAL A 293 23.00 -1.99 2.43
CA VAL A 293 22.46 -1.68 3.75
C VAL A 293 23.60 -1.43 4.73
N ASN A 294 23.39 -0.54 5.70
CA ASN A 294 24.36 -0.15 6.72
C ASN A 294 25.71 0.28 6.11
N LEU A 295 25.67 0.96 4.97
CA LEU A 295 26.86 1.42 4.27
C LEU A 295 27.64 2.40 5.13
N THR A 296 28.92 2.12 5.32
CA THR A 296 29.87 3.02 5.98
C THR A 296 31.17 3.01 5.19
N VAL A 297 31.65 4.20 4.82
CA VAL A 297 33.01 4.37 4.31
C VAL A 297 33.76 5.23 5.31
N GLY A 298 34.69 4.60 6.05
CA GLY A 298 35.32 5.24 7.20
C GLY A 298 34.27 5.62 8.26
N ASN A 299 34.40 6.81 8.85
CA ASN A 299 33.58 7.23 10.01
C ASN A 299 32.49 8.25 9.68
N VAL A 300 32.37 8.74 8.44
CA VAL A 300 31.55 9.94 8.19
C VAL A 300 30.48 9.77 7.13
N PRO A 301 30.76 9.43 5.85
CA PRO A 301 29.70 9.13 4.90
C PRO A 301 29.10 7.75 5.18
N ALA A 302 27.83 7.74 5.59
CA ALA A 302 27.09 6.51 5.86
C ALA A 302 25.63 6.62 5.43
N ALA A 303 25.04 5.50 5.04
CA ALA A 303 23.62 5.39 4.71
C ALA A 303 23.06 4.06 5.22
N ARG A 304 21.86 4.07 5.81
CA ARG A 304 21.21 2.84 6.26
C ARG A 304 20.80 1.97 5.09
N LEU A 305 20.31 2.59 4.03
CA LEU A 305 20.09 1.93 2.75
C LEU A 305 20.31 2.95 1.65
N GLY A 306 21.15 2.63 0.67
CA GLY A 306 21.54 3.62 -0.33
C GLY A 306 22.63 3.18 -1.29
N ILE A 307 23.18 4.17 -1.99
CA ILE A 307 24.40 4.06 -2.78
C ILE A 307 25.33 5.23 -2.44
N LEU A 308 26.62 4.94 -2.29
CA LEU A 308 27.70 5.90 -2.12
C LEU A 308 28.46 6.05 -3.43
N GLY A 309 28.75 7.29 -3.82
CA GLY A 309 29.45 7.65 -5.05
C GLY A 309 30.62 8.58 -4.79
N ASN A 310 31.60 8.53 -5.68
CA ASN A 310 32.79 9.37 -5.62
C ASN A 310 33.24 9.85 -7.01
N ASN A 311 34.05 10.91 -7.09
CA ASN A 311 34.72 11.33 -8.32
C ASN A 311 36.07 10.65 -8.46
N GLU A 312 36.75 10.34 -7.35
CA GLU A 312 37.99 9.55 -7.36
C GLU A 312 37.71 8.06 -7.59
N PRO A 313 38.66 7.28 -8.13
CA PRO A 313 38.49 5.85 -8.40
C PRO A 313 38.46 4.97 -7.13
N ASP A 314 38.29 5.55 -5.95
CA ASP A 314 38.26 4.87 -4.66
C ASP A 314 36.94 5.07 -3.90
N CYS A 315 36.73 4.19 -2.92
CA CYS A 315 35.63 4.26 -1.95
C CYS A 315 36.14 4.74 -0.58
N VAL A 316 37.10 5.66 -0.50
CA VAL A 316 37.61 6.21 0.77
C VAL A 316 37.21 7.68 0.92
N SER A 317 37.20 8.45 -0.17
CA SER A 317 36.80 9.87 -0.19
C SER A 317 35.38 10.11 -0.70
N VAL A 318 34.40 9.29 -0.31
CA VAL A 318 33.01 9.41 -0.78
C VAL A 318 32.50 10.86 -0.74
N ASP A 319 32.02 11.29 -1.91
CA ASP A 319 31.65 12.67 -2.19
C ASP A 319 30.16 12.81 -2.56
N SER A 320 29.44 11.71 -2.73
CA SER A 320 27.99 11.72 -2.97
C SER A 320 27.30 10.51 -2.36
N MET A 321 26.05 10.67 -1.95
CA MET A 321 25.24 9.60 -1.36
C MET A 321 23.76 9.81 -1.63
N TYR A 322 23.08 8.71 -1.92
CA TYR A 322 21.66 8.62 -2.26
C TYR A 322 21.05 7.53 -1.39
N GLY A 323 19.81 7.68 -0.92
CA GLY A 323 19.22 6.72 0.01
C GLY A 323 18.50 7.32 1.21
N VAL A 324 18.59 6.60 2.32
CA VAL A 324 17.90 6.88 3.58
C VAL A 324 18.81 6.65 4.79
N GLY A 325 18.52 7.33 5.90
CA GLY A 325 19.21 7.17 7.18
C GLY A 325 20.68 7.52 7.08
N PHE A 326 20.98 8.80 6.84
CA PHE A 326 22.34 9.24 6.52
C PHE A 326 23.16 9.68 7.73
N ASN A 327 24.48 9.57 7.58
CA ASN A 327 25.45 10.44 8.23
C ASN A 327 26.14 11.25 7.12
N THR A 328 25.89 12.56 7.08
CA THR A 328 26.32 13.46 6.00
C THR A 328 27.45 14.41 6.41
N ALA A 329 27.92 14.37 7.66
CA ALA A 329 28.71 15.46 8.24
C ALA A 329 30.00 15.83 7.46
N ALA A 330 30.64 14.89 6.76
CA ALA A 330 31.83 15.14 5.93
C ALA A 330 31.53 15.52 4.48
N VAL A 331 30.29 15.34 4.02
CA VAL A 331 29.91 15.51 2.61
C VAL A 331 28.96 16.68 2.44
N CYS A 332 27.87 16.71 3.22
CA CYS A 332 26.89 17.80 3.27
C CYS A 332 26.51 18.06 4.74
N PRO A 333 27.29 18.86 5.49
CA PRO A 333 27.04 19.10 6.91
C PRO A 333 25.70 19.78 7.19
N GLU A 334 25.15 20.50 6.21
CA GLU A 334 23.85 21.18 6.31
C GLU A 334 22.66 20.26 6.00
N PHE A 335 22.90 19.03 5.52
CA PHE A 335 21.83 18.11 5.19
C PHE A 335 21.27 17.46 6.46
N MET A 336 20.02 17.80 6.80
CA MET A 336 19.29 17.27 7.96
C MET A 336 18.18 16.27 7.57
N GLY A 337 18.05 15.97 6.27
CA GLY A 337 17.03 15.07 5.75
C GLY A 337 17.24 13.62 6.18
N THR A 338 16.14 12.91 6.39
CA THR A 338 16.17 11.46 6.64
C THR A 338 16.39 10.67 5.35
N ALA A 339 16.01 11.23 4.20
CA ALA A 339 16.07 10.59 2.90
C ALA A 339 16.35 11.61 1.79
N GLY A 340 16.97 11.13 0.70
CA GLY A 340 17.25 11.93 -0.48
C GLY A 340 18.68 11.81 -0.97
N VAL A 341 19.28 12.96 -1.28
CA VAL A 341 20.56 13.06 -1.98
C VAL A 341 21.46 14.13 -1.38
N CYS A 342 22.74 13.82 -1.29
CA CYS A 342 23.81 14.73 -0.93
C CYS A 342 25.01 14.54 -1.85
N ALA A 343 25.61 15.63 -2.34
CA ALA A 343 26.88 15.61 -3.05
C ALA A 343 27.74 16.83 -2.72
N ARG A 344 29.00 16.58 -2.34
CA ARG A 344 30.00 17.59 -2.00
C ARG A 344 30.12 18.58 -3.16
N ASN A 345 30.00 19.87 -2.85
CA ASN A 345 30.08 20.99 -3.79
C ASN A 345 29.07 20.96 -4.97
N ARG A 346 28.10 20.04 -4.98
CA ARG A 346 27.04 19.96 -6.01
C ARG A 346 25.63 20.16 -5.45
N GLY A 347 25.48 20.14 -4.13
CA GLY A 347 24.24 20.44 -3.43
C GLY A 347 23.64 19.23 -2.73
N SER A 348 22.50 19.45 -2.09
CA SER A 348 21.74 18.39 -1.42
C SER A 348 20.24 18.66 -1.58
N ALA A 349 19.44 17.60 -1.54
CA ALA A 349 17.99 17.70 -1.57
C ALA A 349 17.38 16.62 -0.68
N SER A 350 16.60 17.06 0.32
CA SER A 350 15.76 16.17 1.10
C SER A 350 14.53 15.81 0.27
N THR A 351 14.13 14.54 0.34
CA THR A 351 12.89 14.07 -0.28
C THR A 351 12.24 13.04 0.62
N PRO A 352 10.91 13.10 0.81
CA PRO A 352 10.18 12.04 1.48
C PRO A 352 10.43 10.67 0.83
N ALA A 353 10.66 9.66 1.67
CA ALA A 353 10.81 8.29 1.21
C ALA A 353 9.95 7.30 2.00
N TRP A 354 9.67 6.16 1.39
CA TRP A 354 8.94 5.05 2.02
C TRP A 354 9.68 3.75 1.74
N LEU A 355 9.81 2.94 2.79
CA LEU A 355 10.33 1.59 2.71
C LEU A 355 9.16 0.62 2.75
N PHE A 356 9.06 -0.19 1.71
CA PHE A 356 8.13 -1.29 1.62
C PHE A 356 8.88 -2.62 1.62
N VAL A 357 8.26 -3.64 2.19
CA VAL A 357 8.78 -5.00 2.19
C VAL A 357 7.81 -5.94 1.48
N ARG A 358 8.34 -7.01 0.92
CA ARG A 358 7.54 -8.12 0.39
C ARG A 358 8.15 -9.45 0.79
N GLY A 359 7.29 -10.43 1.05
CA GLY A 359 7.65 -11.78 1.45
C GLY A 359 8.62 -12.47 0.50
N ALA A 360 9.49 -13.33 1.02
CA ALA A 360 10.21 -14.31 0.20
C ALA A 360 9.22 -15.30 -0.42
N ARG A 361 9.39 -15.60 -1.71
CA ARG A 361 8.57 -16.58 -2.44
C ARG A 361 9.04 -18.00 -2.18
#